data_AF-A0A6B3KQH9-F1
#
_entry.id   AF-A0A6B3KQH9-F1
#
_cell.length_a   1.000
_cell.length_b   1.000
_cell.length_c   1.000
_cell.angle_alpha   90.00
_cell.angle_beta   90.00
_cell.angle_gamma   90.00
#
_symmetry.space_group_name_H-M   'P 1'
#
loop_
_entity.id
_entity.type
_entity.pdbx_description
1 polymer ?
#
loop_
_entity_poly.entity_id
_entity_poly.type
_entity_poly.pdbx_seq_one_letter_code
_entity_poly.pdbx_strand_id
1 'polypeptide(L)'
;PFRDAVGSAGNLGKADKTTYQMDPANGDEALREIALDLEEGADMVMVKPGMPYLDVVRRVKDQFRVPTFAYQVSGEYAMLKAASANGWLDERKCVLEALMAFKRAGADGVLTYFAPQVARWLRETR
;
A
#
# COMPACT_ATOMS: atom_id res chain seq x y z
N PRO A 1 -10.41 -7.05 7.14
CA PRO A 1 -9.30 -7.14 8.11
C PRO A 1 -9.03 -5.85 8.88
N PHE A 2 -8.69 -4.72 8.24
CA PHE A 2 -8.44 -3.46 8.97
C PHE A 2 -9.67 -2.99 9.76
N ARG A 3 -10.86 -3.01 9.13
CA ARG A 3 -12.10 -2.59 9.79
C ARG A 3 -12.38 -3.39 11.05
N ASP A 4 -12.13 -4.69 11.01
CA ASP A 4 -12.27 -5.60 12.16
C ASP A 4 -11.23 -5.28 13.23
N ALA A 5 -9.97 -5.09 12.84
CA ALA A 5 -8.86 -4.80 13.75
C ALA A 5 -9.04 -3.49 14.54
N VAL A 6 -9.68 -2.48 13.94
CA VAL A 6 -9.98 -1.20 14.62
C VAL A 6 -11.42 -1.09 15.13
N GLY A 7 -12.20 -2.18 15.08
CA GLY A 7 -13.58 -2.21 15.57
C GLY A 7 -14.58 -1.36 14.77
N SER A 8 -14.23 -0.88 13.57
CA SER A 8 -15.08 0.01 12.76
C SER A 8 -16.04 -0.73 11.82
N ALA A 9 -15.95 -2.05 11.71
CA ALA A 9 -16.79 -2.85 10.82
C ALA A 9 -18.28 -2.69 11.13
N GLY A 10 -18.66 -2.75 12.42
CA GLY A 10 -20.04 -2.59 12.87
C GLY A 10 -20.58 -1.17 12.65
N ASN A 11 -19.75 -0.14 12.85
CA ASN A 11 -20.12 1.26 12.65
C ASN A 11 -20.39 1.59 11.18
N LEU A 12 -19.57 1.04 10.27
CA LEU A 12 -19.74 1.29 8.85
C LEU A 12 -20.90 0.47 8.25
N GLY A 13 -21.14 -0.74 8.75
CA GLY A 13 -22.24 -1.60 8.32
C GLY A 13 -22.20 -1.85 6.81
N LYS A 14 -23.29 -1.50 6.11
CA LYS A 14 -23.44 -1.62 4.64
C LYS A 14 -23.05 -0.35 3.88
N ALA A 15 -22.66 0.72 4.57
CA ALA A 15 -22.27 1.96 3.90
C ALA A 15 -20.95 1.78 3.15
N ASP A 16 -20.82 2.51 2.04
CA ASP A 16 -19.58 2.59 1.28
C ASP A 16 -18.94 3.98 1.42
N LYS A 17 -17.86 4.18 0.69
CA LYS A 17 -17.03 5.38 0.72
C LYS A 17 -16.82 5.97 -0.67
N THR A 18 -17.64 5.55 -1.64
CA THR A 18 -17.43 5.84 -3.06
C THR A 18 -17.56 7.32 -3.41
N THR A 19 -18.16 8.12 -2.52
CA THR A 19 -18.31 9.57 -2.70
C THR A 19 -17.07 10.38 -2.33
N TYR A 20 -16.04 9.76 -1.73
CA TYR A 20 -14.80 10.46 -1.34
C TYR A 20 -13.53 9.60 -1.46
N GLN A 21 -13.66 8.27 -1.48
CA GLN A 21 -12.58 7.41 -1.95
C GLN A 21 -12.63 7.36 -3.47
N MET A 22 -11.47 7.55 -4.07
CA MET A 22 -11.30 7.51 -5.52
C MET A 22 -11.83 6.19 -6.12
N ASP A 23 -12.37 6.29 -7.33
CA ASP A 23 -12.75 5.12 -8.13
C ASP A 23 -11.47 4.34 -8.51
N PRO A 24 -11.41 3.02 -8.26
CA PRO A 24 -10.30 2.16 -8.68
C PRO A 24 -9.90 2.26 -10.16
N ALA A 25 -10.83 2.66 -11.05
CA ALA A 25 -10.56 2.81 -12.47
C ALA A 25 -9.74 4.06 -12.83
N ASN A 26 -9.59 5.01 -11.90
CA ASN A 26 -9.13 6.37 -12.22
C ASN A 26 -7.65 6.61 -11.92
N GLY A 27 -6.78 6.29 -12.88
CA GLY A 27 -5.34 6.58 -12.76
C GLY A 27 -4.97 8.07 -12.89
N ASP A 28 -5.67 8.82 -13.76
CA ASP A 28 -5.36 10.24 -14.01
C ASP A 28 -5.84 11.16 -12.90
N GLU A 29 -6.92 10.78 -12.22
CA GLU A 29 -7.44 11.49 -11.05
C GLU A 29 -6.41 11.52 -9.91
N ALA A 30 -5.67 10.43 -9.73
CA ALA A 30 -4.65 10.35 -8.68
C ALA A 30 -3.57 11.43 -8.84
N LEU A 31 -3.22 11.80 -10.07
CA LEU A 31 -2.24 12.87 -10.29
C LEU A 31 -2.81 14.24 -9.93
N ARG A 32 -4.12 14.47 -10.10
CA ARG A 32 -4.76 15.72 -9.69
C ARG A 32 -4.85 15.83 -8.17
N GLU A 33 -5.28 14.76 -7.50
CA GLU A 33 -5.34 14.70 -6.03
C GLU A 33 -3.97 14.98 -5.41
N ILE A 34 -2.93 14.32 -5.91
CA ILE A 34 -1.57 14.49 -5.39
C ILE A 34 -1.02 15.89 -5.68
N ALA A 35 -1.36 16.50 -6.82
CA ALA A 35 -0.96 17.88 -7.10
C ALA A 35 -1.59 18.85 -6.09
N LEU A 36 -2.87 18.66 -5.75
CA LEU A 36 -3.58 19.48 -4.75
C LEU A 36 -2.96 19.31 -3.36
N ASP A 37 -2.72 18.08 -2.90
CA ASP A 37 -2.06 17.82 -1.61
C ASP A 37 -0.69 18.53 -1.51
N LEU A 38 0.07 18.56 -2.60
CA LEU A 38 1.37 19.23 -2.65
C LEU A 38 1.24 20.75 -2.66
N GLU A 39 0.25 21.31 -3.37
CA GLU A 39 -0.07 22.74 -3.32
C GLU A 39 -0.51 23.19 -1.93
N GLU A 40 -1.20 22.32 -1.19
CA GLU A 40 -1.58 22.51 0.21
C GLU A 40 -0.42 22.31 1.21
N GLY A 41 0.76 21.88 0.73
CA GLY A 41 2.00 21.85 1.49
C GLY A 41 2.36 20.49 2.08
N ALA A 42 1.86 19.38 1.54
CA ALA A 42 2.26 18.04 1.98
C ALA A 42 3.76 17.77 1.71
N ASP A 43 4.51 17.38 2.75
CA ASP A 43 5.92 16.96 2.62
C ASP A 43 6.09 15.57 1.96
N MET A 44 5.05 14.74 2.08
CA MET A 44 5.02 13.36 1.62
C MET A 44 3.62 13.04 1.14
N VAL A 45 3.54 12.23 0.09
CA VAL A 45 2.25 11.78 -0.46
C VAL A 45 2.16 10.27 -0.47
N MET A 46 0.96 9.70 -0.51
CA MET A 46 0.77 8.26 -0.37
C MET A 46 -0.29 7.67 -1.29
N VAL A 47 0.01 6.53 -1.90
CA VAL A 47 -0.98 5.69 -2.61
C VAL A 47 -1.48 4.57 -1.69
N LYS A 48 -2.80 4.39 -1.65
CA LYS A 48 -3.45 3.34 -0.85
C LYS A 48 -4.74 2.88 -1.54
N PRO A 49 -4.96 1.58 -1.79
CA PRO A 49 -4.11 0.42 -1.50
C PRO A 49 -2.75 0.39 -2.23
N GLY A 50 -1.91 -0.58 -1.88
CA GLY A 50 -0.53 -0.62 -2.31
C GLY A 50 -0.30 -1.42 -3.59
N MET A 51 -0.18 -2.75 -3.45
CA MET A 51 0.16 -3.66 -4.54
C MET A 51 -0.79 -3.59 -5.75
N PRO A 52 -2.12 -3.39 -5.57
CA PRO A 52 -3.02 -3.24 -6.71
C PRO A 52 -2.87 -1.93 -7.49
N TYR A 53 -2.10 -0.95 -6.97
CA TYR A 53 -1.95 0.39 -7.54
C TYR A 53 -0.48 0.79 -7.72
N LEU A 54 0.40 -0.18 -7.98
CA LEU A 54 1.82 0.08 -8.23
C LEU A 54 2.07 0.92 -9.48
N ASP A 55 1.17 0.86 -10.46
CA ASP A 55 1.14 1.74 -11.62
C ASP A 55 0.91 3.20 -11.21
N VAL A 56 0.00 3.46 -10.28
CA VAL A 56 -0.23 4.81 -9.72
C VAL A 56 0.99 5.30 -8.95
N VAL A 57 1.59 4.45 -8.10
CA VAL A 57 2.85 4.79 -7.39
C VAL A 57 3.92 5.22 -8.40
N ARG A 58 4.05 4.48 -9.50
CA ARG A 58 5.02 4.78 -10.55
C ARG A 58 4.75 6.13 -11.22
N ARG A 59 3.50 6.39 -11.61
CA ARG A 59 3.10 7.65 -12.23
C ARG A 59 3.31 8.85 -11.30
N VAL A 60 2.96 8.72 -10.02
CA VAL A 60 3.17 9.76 -9.00
C VAL A 60 4.66 10.07 -8.84
N LYS A 61 5.50 9.02 -8.70
CA LYS A 61 6.95 9.21 -8.56
C LYS A 61 7.55 9.92 -9.78
N ASP A 62 7.15 9.51 -10.99
CA ASP A 62 7.68 10.07 -12.23
C ASP A 62 7.30 11.54 -12.43
N GLN A 63 6.04 11.87 -12.13
CA GLN A 63 5.49 13.20 -12.32
C GLN A 63 6.03 14.22 -11.31
N PHE A 64 5.98 13.87 -10.02
CA PHE A 64 6.20 14.85 -8.95
C PHE A 64 7.59 14.78 -8.33
N ARG A 65 8.26 13.62 -8.37
CA ARG A 65 9.61 13.40 -7.81
C ARG A 65 9.75 13.79 -6.32
N VAL A 66 8.66 13.82 -5.58
CA VAL A 66 8.58 14.07 -4.14
C VAL A 66 8.66 12.75 -3.35
N PRO A 67 8.88 12.77 -2.01
CA PRO A 67 8.74 11.58 -1.18
C PRO A 67 7.37 10.90 -1.37
N THR A 68 7.38 9.69 -1.93
CA THR A 68 6.18 8.93 -2.30
C THR A 68 6.12 7.67 -1.46
N PHE A 69 5.04 7.52 -0.69
CA PHE A 69 4.79 6.36 0.14
C PHE A 69 3.70 5.48 -0.48
N ALA A 70 3.66 4.21 -0.06
CA ALA A 70 2.57 3.31 -0.38
C ALA A 70 2.15 2.53 0.86
N TYR A 71 0.86 2.21 0.98
CA TYR A 71 0.37 1.35 2.06
C TYR A 71 0.01 -0.03 1.51
N GLN A 72 0.81 -1.04 1.84
CA GLN A 72 0.44 -2.45 1.69
C GLN A 72 -0.65 -2.80 2.72
N VAL A 73 -1.92 -2.71 2.32
CA VAL A 73 -3.04 -2.68 3.27
C VAL A 73 -3.31 -4.05 3.90
N SER A 74 -4.21 -4.03 4.90
CA SER A 74 -4.55 -5.22 5.68
C SER A 74 -5.05 -6.42 4.85
N GLY A 75 -5.73 -6.16 3.72
CA GLY A 75 -6.16 -7.20 2.78
C GLY A 75 -4.98 -7.86 2.07
N GLU A 76 -4.00 -7.06 1.63
CA GLU A 76 -2.78 -7.56 0.99
C GLU A 76 -1.95 -8.41 1.96
N TYR A 77 -1.81 -7.95 3.22
CA TYR A 77 -1.17 -8.72 4.28
C TYR A 77 -1.89 -10.05 4.55
N ALA A 78 -3.20 -10.00 4.76
CA ALA A 78 -4.00 -11.18 5.07
C ALA A 78 -3.99 -12.20 3.92
N MET A 79 -4.03 -11.73 2.68
CA MET A 79 -3.95 -12.56 1.48
C MET A 79 -2.63 -13.36 1.43
N LEU A 80 -1.49 -12.69 1.61
CA LEU A 80 -0.18 -13.36 1.60
C LEU A 80 -0.02 -14.30 2.79
N LYS A 81 -0.47 -13.91 4.00
CA LYS A 81 -0.46 -14.77 5.18
C LYS A 81 -1.31 -16.03 4.96
N ALA A 82 -2.52 -15.89 4.44
CA ALA A 82 -3.42 -17.02 4.20
C ALA A 82 -2.85 -17.99 3.16
N ALA A 83 -2.36 -17.49 2.03
CA ALA A 83 -1.74 -18.32 1.00
C ALA A 83 -0.51 -19.08 1.53
N SER A 84 0.32 -18.42 2.35
CA SER A 84 1.49 -19.04 2.96
C SER A 84 1.12 -20.08 4.02
N ALA A 85 0.11 -19.79 4.87
CA ALA A 85 -0.38 -20.72 5.88
C ALA A 85 -0.98 -22.01 5.27
N ASN A 86 -1.55 -21.91 4.06
CA ASN A 86 -2.02 -23.06 3.29
C ASN A 86 -0.91 -23.78 2.51
N GLY A 87 0.35 -23.35 2.63
CA GLY A 87 1.48 -23.95 1.93
C GLY A 87 1.53 -23.65 0.43
N TRP A 88 0.76 -22.67 -0.07
CA TRP A 88 0.73 -22.33 -1.49
C TRP A 88 1.89 -21.44 -1.91
N LEU A 89 2.42 -20.65 -0.97
CA LEU A 89 3.51 -19.70 -1.19
C LEU A 89 4.58 -19.84 -0.11
N ASP A 90 5.84 -19.59 -0.48
CA ASP A 90 6.92 -19.33 0.47
C ASP A 90 6.75 -17.90 1.00
N GLU A 91 6.40 -17.78 2.28
CA GLU A 91 6.08 -16.50 2.89
C GLU A 91 7.23 -15.50 2.77
N ARG A 92 8.46 -15.92 3.11
CA ARG A 92 9.61 -15.02 3.14
C ARG A 92 9.92 -14.51 1.75
N LYS A 93 9.96 -15.39 0.75
CA LYS A 93 10.24 -15.01 -0.63
C LYS A 93 9.17 -14.08 -1.18
N CYS A 94 7.90 -14.47 -1.07
CA CYS A 94 6.81 -13.69 -1.66
C CYS A 94 6.60 -12.33 -0.98
N VAL A 95 6.75 -12.24 0.35
CA VAL A 95 6.65 -10.96 1.06
C VAL A 95 7.80 -10.03 0.70
N LEU A 96 9.03 -10.54 0.62
CA LEU A 96 10.18 -9.71 0.21
C LEU A 96 10.05 -9.26 -1.25
N GLU A 97 9.59 -10.12 -2.16
CA GLU A 97 9.32 -9.77 -3.54
C GLU A 97 8.22 -8.71 -3.67
N ALA A 98 7.13 -8.86 -2.92
CA ALA A 98 6.07 -7.87 -2.85
C ALA A 98 6.60 -6.51 -2.40
N LEU A 99 7.38 -6.45 -1.32
CA LEU A 99 7.98 -5.19 -0.83
C LEU A 99 9.00 -4.60 -1.81
N MET A 100 9.75 -5.45 -2.52
CA MET A 100 10.65 -5.01 -3.58
C MET A 100 9.88 -4.40 -4.75
N ALA A 101 8.69 -4.90 -5.07
CA ALA A 101 7.83 -4.33 -6.12
C ALA A 101 7.44 -2.88 -5.81
N PHE A 102 7.16 -2.53 -4.55
CA PHE A 102 6.93 -1.14 -4.14
C PHE A 102 8.15 -0.26 -4.36
N LYS A 103 9.34 -0.74 -3.94
CA LYS A 103 10.60 -0.01 -4.16
C LYS A 103 10.86 0.21 -5.65
N ARG A 104 10.62 -0.82 -6.48
CA ARG A 104 10.74 -0.75 -7.95
C ARG A 104 9.73 0.23 -8.57
N ALA A 105 8.49 0.25 -8.07
CA ALA A 105 7.47 1.19 -8.52
C ALA A 105 7.83 2.64 -8.15
N GLY A 106 8.70 2.86 -7.17
CA GLY A 106 9.18 4.19 -6.79
C GLY A 106 8.77 4.63 -5.40
N ALA A 107 8.22 3.76 -4.56
CA ALA A 107 7.93 4.12 -3.19
C ALA A 107 9.23 4.31 -2.38
N ASP A 108 9.36 5.43 -1.69
CA ASP A 108 10.46 5.71 -0.75
C ASP A 108 10.26 4.96 0.56
N GLY A 109 9.01 4.92 1.05
CA GLY A 109 8.60 4.14 2.22
C GLY A 109 7.35 3.31 1.96
N VAL A 110 7.24 2.19 2.66
CA VAL A 110 6.06 1.30 2.58
C VAL A 110 5.49 1.11 3.98
N LEU A 111 4.23 1.49 4.18
CA LEU A 111 3.48 1.15 5.37
C LEU A 111 2.99 -0.29 5.21
N THR A 112 3.51 -1.19 6.04
CA THR A 112 3.21 -2.62 5.96
C THR A 112 3.18 -3.28 7.34
N TYR A 113 2.21 -4.18 7.53
CA TYR A 113 2.12 -5.04 8.71
C TYR A 113 3.27 -6.06 8.77
N PHE A 114 3.95 -6.34 7.65
CA PHE A 114 5.11 -7.21 7.62
C PHE A 114 6.40 -6.55 8.14
N ALA A 115 6.39 -5.25 8.46
CA ALA A 115 7.60 -4.51 8.81
C ALA A 115 8.45 -5.18 9.93
N PRO A 116 7.88 -5.62 11.08
CA PRO A 116 8.69 -6.28 12.11
C PRO A 116 9.30 -7.61 11.65
N GLN A 117 8.59 -8.35 10.79
CA GLN A 117 9.03 -9.65 10.28
C GLN A 117 10.13 -9.50 9.23
N VAL A 118 9.93 -8.59 8.28
CA VAL A 118 10.88 -8.28 7.21
C VAL A 118 12.17 -7.68 7.75
N ALA A 119 12.08 -6.81 8.77
CA ALA A 119 13.26 -6.26 9.43
C ALA A 119 14.17 -7.36 10.00
N ARG A 120 13.59 -8.43 10.58
CA ARG A 120 14.36 -9.59 11.06
C ARG A 120 15.03 -10.34 9.90
N TRP A 121 14.28 -10.65 8.85
CA TRP A 121 14.82 -11.37 7.68
C TRP A 121 15.96 -10.62 6.98
N LEU A 122 15.83 -9.30 6.85
CA LEU A 122 16.88 -8.46 6.25
C LEU A 122 18.13 -8.37 7.13
N ARG A 123 17.97 -8.46 8.46
CA ARG A 123 19.11 -8.48 9.39
C ARG A 123 19.88 -9.79 9.31
N GLU A 124 19.22 -10.92 9.09
CA GLU A 124 19.88 -12.23 8.91
C GLU A 124 20.70 -12.33 7.63
N THR A 125 20.40 -11.50 6.63
CA THR A 125 21.07 -11.50 5.32
C THR A 125 22.20 -10.48 5.22
N ARG A 126 22.47 -9.75 6.31
CA ARG A 126 23.61 -8.83 6.46
C ARG A 126 24.68 -9.49 7.32
#